data_AF-A0A6L3C693-F1
#
_entry.id   AF-A0A6L3C693-F1
#
_cell.length_a   1.000
_cell.length_b   1.000
_cell.length_c   1.000
_cell.angle_alpha   90.00
_cell.angle_beta   90.00
_cell.angle_gamma   90.00
#
_symmetry.space_group_name_H-M   'P 1'
#
loop_
_entity.id
_entity.type
_entity.pdbx_description
1 polymer ?
#
loop_
_entity_poly.entity_id
_entity_poly.type
_entity_poly.pdbx_seq_one_letter_code
_entity_poly.pdbx_strand_id
1 'polypeptide(L)'
;MPPTPQLPNIFKEADLWTAMGVLGLLLGLVLLVFDGLVFSLVESLIDVAHTGPYVLSDKNSSEINEGIRTWAWAGFVVAIVAFPLGNLRFRAWMTNTLYSAFPRQHADSLRPDRYGKEFVAAFLGVLVFSVLVHWSLRTFLDNEWLEGEDGLSEWWSVATYLVSAGLAIFVAVSLKTTKHSKLKYFYLVLAVVFFLGGMEEISWGQRIFDWRTPGIMGEINFQDETTLHNINFANNVIFEVLFWGSALGLVGGVCRMTANRRGLSDSMRMFLPSLTMAPALLLILVWRTGELWRTANIPRLVMDHFNCGPRGSEVPEVLLGLCLIIYTFTNLQKARCLNRIAS
;
A
#
# COMPACT_ATOMS: atom_id res chain seq x y z
N MET A 1 -24.10 8.88 -34.03
CA MET A 1 -23.15 9.30 -32.97
C MET A 1 -21.74 9.03 -33.49
N PRO A 2 -20.81 10.01 -33.45
CA PRO A 2 -19.42 9.69 -33.71
C PRO A 2 -18.92 8.71 -32.64
N PRO A 3 -18.03 7.77 -32.98
CA PRO A 3 -17.46 6.87 -31.99
C PRO A 3 -16.76 7.72 -30.92
N THR A 4 -17.14 7.51 -29.66
CA THR A 4 -16.43 8.09 -28.53
C THR A 4 -14.96 7.68 -28.64
N PRO A 5 -14.00 8.61 -28.57
CA PRO A 5 -12.58 8.25 -28.64
C PRO A 5 -12.31 7.25 -27.53
N GLN A 6 -11.96 6.02 -27.90
CA GLN A 6 -11.55 5.02 -26.93
C GLN A 6 -10.24 5.52 -26.32
N LEU A 7 -10.29 5.93 -25.05
CA LEU A 7 -9.09 6.22 -24.27
C LEU A 7 -8.12 5.03 -24.46
N PRO A 8 -6.85 5.29 -24.83
CA PRO A 8 -5.87 4.24 -25.03
C PRO A 8 -5.82 3.37 -23.77
N ASN A 9 -6.10 2.08 -23.95
CA ASN A 9 -6.18 1.15 -22.84
C ASN A 9 -4.82 0.47 -22.75
N ILE A 10 -4.01 0.90 -21.80
CA ILE A 10 -2.66 0.37 -21.56
C ILE A 10 -2.63 -1.17 -21.42
N PHE A 11 -3.74 -1.79 -21.00
CA PHE A 11 -3.87 -3.25 -20.89
C PHE A 11 -4.11 -3.97 -22.23
N LYS A 12 -4.52 -3.25 -23.28
CA LYS A 12 -4.73 -3.80 -24.63
C LYS A 12 -3.49 -3.67 -25.51
N GLU A 13 -2.59 -2.74 -25.20
CA GLU A 13 -1.39 -2.46 -26.00
C GLU A 13 -0.31 -3.53 -25.75
N ALA A 14 -0.37 -4.63 -26.50
CA ALA A 14 0.63 -5.71 -26.47
C ALA A 14 2.07 -5.20 -26.66
N ASP A 15 2.21 -4.27 -27.59
CA ASP A 15 3.49 -3.73 -28.01
C ASP A 15 4.10 -2.86 -26.92
N LEU A 16 3.28 -2.15 -26.14
CA LEU A 16 3.73 -1.38 -25.01
C LEU A 16 4.30 -2.26 -23.90
N TRP A 17 3.62 -3.35 -23.53
CA TRP A 17 4.14 -4.29 -22.52
C TRP A 17 5.43 -4.96 -23.00
N THR A 18 5.50 -5.32 -24.28
CA THR A 18 6.71 -5.89 -24.86
C THR A 18 7.86 -4.88 -24.86
N ALA A 19 7.59 -3.63 -25.24
CA ALA A 19 8.57 -2.54 -25.21
C ALA A 19 9.05 -2.24 -23.78
N MET A 20 8.15 -2.21 -22.79
CA MET A 20 8.51 -2.08 -21.38
C MET A 20 9.38 -3.23 -20.91
N GLY A 21 9.08 -4.47 -21.33
CA GLY A 21 9.88 -5.63 -20.99
C GLY A 21 11.29 -5.60 -21.60
N VAL A 22 11.39 -5.23 -22.88
CA VAL A 22 12.68 -5.04 -23.56
C VAL A 22 13.47 -3.92 -22.91
N LEU A 23 12.84 -2.78 -22.63
CA LEU A 23 13.49 -1.63 -21.99
C LEU A 23 14.00 -2.01 -20.59
N GLY A 24 13.18 -2.67 -19.77
CA GLY A 24 13.58 -3.15 -18.45
C GLY A 24 14.75 -4.14 -18.51
N LEU A 25 14.71 -5.09 -19.46
CA LEU A 25 15.79 -6.06 -19.65
C LEU A 25 17.09 -5.39 -20.08
N LEU A 26 17.03 -4.48 -21.05
CA LEU A 26 18.20 -3.75 -21.56
C LEU A 26 18.79 -2.86 -20.46
N LEU A 27 17.96 -2.10 -19.74
CA LEU A 27 18.41 -1.27 -18.63
C LEU A 27 19.04 -2.12 -17.52
N GLY A 28 18.40 -3.25 -17.17
CA GLY A 28 18.92 -4.20 -16.19
C GLY A 28 20.28 -4.77 -16.58
N LEU A 29 20.42 -5.21 -17.84
CA LEU A 29 21.69 -5.72 -18.37
C LEU A 29 22.78 -4.65 -18.43
N VAL A 30 22.45 -3.43 -18.86
CA VAL A 30 23.40 -2.33 -18.94
C VAL A 30 23.93 -1.98 -17.55
N LEU A 31 23.03 -1.84 -16.56
CA LEU A 31 23.43 -1.54 -15.18
C LEU A 31 24.16 -2.71 -14.51
N LEU A 32 23.91 -3.95 -14.92
CA LEU A 32 24.62 -5.12 -14.40
C LEU A 32 26.03 -5.28 -15.00
N VAL A 33 26.19 -5.03 -16.30
CA VAL A 33 27.45 -5.25 -17.03
C VAL A 33 28.38 -4.04 -16.95
N PHE A 34 27.81 -2.83 -16.89
CA PHE A 34 28.56 -1.58 -16.88
C PHE A 34 28.40 -0.82 -15.56
N ASP A 35 28.18 -1.54 -14.45
CA ASP A 35 28.03 -0.98 -13.11
C ASP A 35 29.17 -0.02 -12.74
N GLY A 36 30.43 -0.42 -12.99
CA GLY A 36 31.61 0.41 -12.72
C GLY A 36 31.69 1.69 -13.55
N LEU A 37 31.29 1.65 -14.83
CA LEU A 37 31.24 2.86 -15.67
C LEU A 37 30.14 3.82 -15.22
N VAL A 38 28.98 3.28 -14.83
CA VAL A 38 27.87 4.07 -14.30
C VAL A 38 28.27 4.69 -12.95
N PHE A 39 28.98 3.95 -12.10
CA PHE A 39 29.53 4.47 -10.85
C PHE A 39 30.47 5.66 -11.11
N SER A 40 31.45 5.51 -12.00
CA SER A 40 32.38 6.59 -12.35
C SER A 40 31.68 7.81 -12.98
N LEU A 41 30.60 7.58 -13.75
CA LEU A 41 29.79 8.67 -14.29
C LEU A 41 29.07 9.44 -13.18
N VAL A 42 28.47 8.73 -12.21
CA VAL A 42 27.78 9.35 -11.06
C VAL A 42 28.79 10.12 -10.20
N GLU A 43 29.96 9.53 -9.93
CA GLU A 43 31.06 10.19 -9.22
C GLU A 43 31.49 11.48 -9.95
N SER A 44 31.70 11.43 -11.27
CA SER A 44 32.05 12.62 -12.06
C SER A 44 30.97 13.71 -11.99
N LEU A 45 29.69 13.35 -11.99
CA LEU A 45 28.60 14.33 -11.85
C LEU A 45 28.59 14.97 -10.46
N ILE A 46 28.89 14.20 -9.41
CA ILE A 46 29.00 14.69 -8.04
C ILE A 46 30.17 15.66 -7.90
N ASP A 47 31.32 15.34 -8.50
CA ASP A 47 32.50 16.21 -8.52
C ASP A 47 32.21 17.54 -9.22
N VAL A 48 31.50 17.51 -10.34
CA VAL A 48 31.08 18.73 -11.08
C VAL A 48 30.07 19.55 -10.27
N ALA A 49 29.24 18.92 -9.45
CA ALA A 49 28.25 19.59 -8.62
C ALA A 49 28.88 20.28 -7.38
N HIS A 50 30.09 19.91 -6.97
CA HIS A 50 30.78 20.52 -5.83
C HIS A 50 31.72 21.64 -6.28
N THR A 51 31.75 22.74 -5.52
CA THR A 51 32.58 23.92 -5.80
C THR A 51 34.04 23.78 -5.34
N GLY A 52 34.44 22.60 -4.88
CA GLY A 52 35.80 22.28 -4.40
C GLY A 52 36.07 20.78 -4.41
N PRO A 53 37.32 20.35 -4.12
CA PRO A 53 37.68 18.93 -4.13
C PRO A 53 36.82 18.16 -3.10
N TYR A 54 35.95 17.31 -3.62
CA TYR A 54 35.08 16.44 -2.85
C TYR A 54 35.57 15.01 -3.00
N VAL A 55 35.69 14.28 -1.89
CA VAL A 55 36.02 12.85 -1.90
C VAL A 55 34.82 12.12 -1.33
N LEU A 56 34.27 11.20 -2.10
CA LEU A 56 33.18 10.34 -1.64
C LEU A 56 33.63 9.54 -0.42
N SER A 57 32.81 9.57 0.65
CA SER A 57 33.02 8.70 1.80
C SER A 57 32.70 7.25 1.43
N ASP A 58 33.31 6.28 2.14
CA ASP A 58 33.04 4.85 1.94
C ASP A 58 31.54 4.53 2.03
N LYS A 59 30.83 5.23 2.93
CA LYS A 59 29.38 5.12 3.07
C LYS A 59 28.65 5.55 1.80
N ASN A 60 28.95 6.74 1.28
CA ASN A 60 28.27 7.27 0.09
C ASN A 60 28.59 6.41 -1.15
N SER A 61 29.83 5.94 -1.29
CA SER A 61 30.24 5.01 -2.35
C SER A 61 29.49 3.68 -2.27
N SER A 62 29.29 3.14 -1.07
CA SER A 62 28.48 1.93 -0.88
C SER A 62 27.01 2.15 -1.26
N GLU A 63 26.42 3.29 -0.87
CA GLU A 63 25.04 3.64 -1.20
C GLU A 63 24.82 3.80 -2.72
N ILE A 64 25.77 4.40 -3.44
CA ILE A 64 25.70 4.53 -4.91
C ILE A 64 25.76 3.14 -5.59
N ASN A 65 26.70 2.29 -5.18
CA ASN A 65 26.83 0.93 -5.72
C ASN A 65 25.58 0.08 -5.46
N GLU A 66 25.02 0.20 -4.27
CA GLU A 66 23.77 -0.46 -3.92
C GLU A 66 22.61 0.06 -4.78
N GLY A 67 22.53 1.37 -5.01
CA GLY A 67 21.54 1.98 -5.90
C GLY A 67 21.61 1.43 -7.32
N ILE A 68 22.81 1.39 -7.92
CA ILE A 68 23.04 0.85 -9.27
C ILE A 68 22.55 -0.60 -9.37
N ARG A 69 22.97 -1.45 -8.42
CA ARG A 69 22.55 -2.86 -8.36
C ARG A 69 21.04 -2.99 -8.22
N THR A 70 20.44 -2.14 -7.39
CA THR A 70 19.01 -2.14 -7.12
C THR A 70 18.19 -1.77 -8.37
N TRP A 71 18.63 -0.75 -9.12
CA TRP A 71 18.02 -0.40 -10.41
C TRP A 71 18.21 -1.48 -11.48
N ALA A 72 19.36 -2.18 -11.47
CA ALA A 72 19.58 -3.31 -12.37
C ALA A 72 18.53 -4.42 -12.14
N TRP A 73 18.31 -4.80 -10.87
CA TRP A 73 17.29 -5.77 -10.49
C TRP A 73 15.87 -5.30 -10.77
N ALA A 74 15.57 -4.01 -10.55
CA ALA A 74 14.27 -3.43 -10.91
C ALA A 74 13.99 -3.58 -12.42
N GLY A 75 15.00 -3.35 -13.27
CA GLY A 75 14.90 -3.60 -14.71
C GLY A 75 14.53 -5.05 -15.05
N PHE A 76 15.19 -6.03 -14.41
CA PHE A 76 14.84 -7.44 -14.59
C PHE A 76 13.44 -7.79 -14.09
N VAL A 77 13.01 -7.25 -12.95
CA VAL A 77 11.65 -7.46 -12.44
C VAL A 77 10.61 -6.89 -13.41
N VAL A 78 10.83 -5.68 -13.94
CA VAL A 78 9.98 -5.10 -14.99
C VAL A 78 9.92 -6.02 -16.20
N ALA A 79 11.05 -6.57 -16.65
CA ALA A 79 11.09 -7.51 -17.76
C ALA A 79 10.28 -8.79 -17.48
N ILE A 80 10.48 -9.40 -16.31
CA ILE A 80 9.77 -10.62 -15.87
C ILE A 80 8.26 -10.40 -15.82
N VAL A 81 7.80 -9.23 -15.39
CA VAL A 81 6.36 -8.90 -15.31
C VAL A 81 5.80 -8.52 -16.69
N ALA A 82 6.54 -7.73 -17.46
CA ALA A 82 6.04 -7.14 -18.69
C ALA A 82 6.04 -8.13 -19.87
N PHE A 83 7.01 -9.04 -19.98
CA PHE A 83 7.04 -10.02 -21.08
C PHE A 83 5.81 -10.96 -21.12
N PRO A 84 5.36 -11.57 -20.00
CA PRO A 84 4.12 -12.34 -19.98
C PRO A 84 2.92 -11.49 -20.38
N LEU A 85 2.88 -10.22 -19.95
CA LEU A 85 1.81 -9.29 -20.33
C LEU A 85 1.91 -8.81 -21.79
N GLY A 86 3.08 -8.89 -22.43
CA GLY A 86 3.22 -8.72 -23.88
C GLY A 86 2.59 -9.88 -24.66
N ASN A 87 2.57 -11.09 -24.09
CA ASN A 87 2.02 -12.27 -24.75
C ASN A 87 0.47 -12.29 -24.70
N LEU A 88 -0.16 -12.28 -25.88
CA LEU A 88 -1.62 -12.32 -26.02
C LEU A 88 -2.25 -13.60 -25.47
N ARG A 89 -1.59 -14.77 -25.64
CA ARG A 89 -2.08 -16.06 -25.14
C ARG A 89 -2.00 -16.14 -23.62
N PHE A 90 -0.89 -15.67 -23.04
CA PHE A 90 -0.73 -15.63 -21.58
C PHE A 90 -1.75 -14.69 -20.95
N ARG A 91 -1.97 -13.50 -21.53
CA ARG A 91 -3.03 -12.60 -21.07
C ARG A 91 -4.41 -13.23 -21.15
N ALA A 92 -4.75 -13.87 -22.27
CA ALA A 92 -6.02 -14.57 -22.43
C ALA A 92 -6.18 -15.68 -21.38
N TRP A 93 -5.14 -16.49 -21.16
CA TRP A 93 -5.09 -17.51 -20.12
C TRP A 93 -5.26 -16.92 -18.72
N MET A 94 -4.53 -15.86 -18.37
CA MET A 94 -4.62 -15.19 -17.08
C MET A 94 -6.02 -14.61 -16.86
N THR A 95 -6.58 -13.93 -17.87
CA THR A 95 -7.95 -13.43 -17.78
C THR A 95 -8.96 -14.57 -17.65
N ASN A 96 -8.80 -15.66 -18.39
CA ASN A 96 -9.71 -16.81 -18.32
C ASN A 96 -9.60 -17.54 -16.98
N THR A 97 -8.40 -17.64 -16.41
CA THR A 97 -8.15 -18.28 -15.11
C THR A 97 -8.73 -17.45 -13.97
N LEU A 98 -8.52 -16.13 -14.00
CA LEU A 98 -9.15 -15.20 -13.05
C LEU A 98 -10.68 -15.18 -13.21
N TYR A 99 -11.18 -15.32 -14.44
CA TYR A 99 -12.61 -15.38 -14.73
C TYR A 99 -13.24 -16.73 -14.33
N SER A 100 -12.53 -17.84 -14.50
CA SER A 100 -12.99 -19.18 -14.10
C SER A 100 -13.01 -19.36 -12.60
N ALA A 101 -12.10 -18.68 -11.88
CA ALA A 101 -12.13 -18.65 -10.42
C ALA A 101 -13.37 -17.91 -9.88
N PHE A 102 -13.96 -17.01 -10.67
CA PHE A 102 -15.10 -16.17 -10.26
C PHE A 102 -16.06 -15.90 -11.43
N PRO A 103 -16.79 -16.94 -11.91
CA PRO A 103 -17.67 -16.79 -13.05
C PRO A 103 -18.72 -15.71 -12.79
N ARG A 104 -18.96 -14.84 -13.77
CA ARG A 104 -20.14 -13.97 -13.78
C ARG A 104 -21.37 -14.84 -13.58
N GLN A 105 -22.10 -14.60 -12.50
CA GLN A 105 -23.43 -15.17 -12.39
C GLN A 105 -24.38 -14.24 -13.14
N HIS A 106 -25.35 -14.79 -13.87
CA HIS A 106 -26.43 -14.00 -14.49
C HIS A 106 -27.28 -13.20 -13.46
N ALA A 107 -26.95 -13.28 -12.18
CA ALA A 107 -27.60 -12.68 -11.02
C ALA A 107 -26.64 -11.84 -10.16
N ASP A 108 -25.67 -11.14 -10.76
CA ASP A 108 -24.88 -10.09 -10.08
C ASP A 108 -25.73 -8.82 -9.94
N SER A 109 -25.82 -8.28 -8.73
CA SER A 109 -26.80 -7.25 -8.34
C SER A 109 -26.18 -5.88 -8.07
N LEU A 110 -24.90 -5.82 -7.74
CA LEU A 110 -24.24 -4.56 -7.42
C LEU A 110 -24.00 -3.70 -8.66
N ARG A 111 -24.10 -2.39 -8.51
CA ARG A 111 -23.76 -1.42 -9.56
C ARG A 111 -22.24 -1.22 -9.65
N PRO A 112 -21.69 -0.91 -10.85
CA PRO A 112 -20.29 -0.56 -10.98
C PRO A 112 -19.96 0.63 -10.09
N ASP A 113 -18.72 0.66 -9.60
CA ASP A 113 -18.27 1.74 -8.73
C ASP A 113 -18.32 3.09 -9.45
N ARG A 114 -18.67 4.13 -8.69
CA ARG A 114 -18.59 5.53 -9.13
C ARG A 114 -17.47 6.19 -8.32
N TYR A 115 -16.39 6.60 -8.99
CA TYR A 115 -15.20 7.16 -8.34
C TYR A 115 -15.18 8.69 -8.43
N GLY A 116 -16.33 9.34 -8.29
CA GLY A 116 -16.46 10.78 -8.55
C GLY A 116 -16.10 11.62 -7.33
N LYS A 117 -17.09 11.86 -6.48
CA LYS A 117 -16.96 12.81 -5.36
C LYS A 117 -16.19 12.20 -4.20
N GLU A 118 -16.38 10.91 -3.97
CA GLU A 118 -15.78 10.15 -2.88
C GLU A 118 -14.26 10.00 -3.09
N PHE A 119 -13.84 9.74 -4.33
CA PHE A 119 -12.42 9.68 -4.68
C PHE A 119 -11.75 11.06 -4.52
N VAL A 120 -12.38 12.12 -5.03
CA VAL A 120 -11.85 13.49 -4.91
C VAL A 120 -11.78 13.91 -3.44
N ALA A 121 -12.79 13.60 -2.64
CA ALA A 121 -12.78 13.88 -1.20
C ALA A 121 -11.66 13.11 -0.47
N ALA A 122 -11.48 11.82 -0.76
CA ALA A 122 -10.39 11.03 -0.21
C ALA A 122 -9.02 11.59 -0.64
N PHE A 123 -8.87 11.95 -1.91
CA PHE A 123 -7.64 12.55 -2.42
C PHE A 123 -7.31 13.88 -1.73
N LEU A 124 -8.27 14.81 -1.66
CA LEU A 124 -8.08 16.09 -1.00
C LEU A 124 -7.81 15.93 0.51
N GLY A 125 -8.54 15.02 1.17
CA GLY A 125 -8.33 14.72 2.59
C GLY A 125 -6.93 14.18 2.87
N VAL A 126 -6.48 13.20 2.08
CA VAL A 126 -5.12 12.65 2.19
C VAL A 126 -4.07 13.71 1.87
N LEU A 127 -4.29 14.56 0.86
CA LEU A 127 -3.37 15.64 0.52
C LEU A 127 -3.22 16.65 1.66
N VAL A 128 -4.34 17.13 2.21
CA VAL A 128 -4.34 18.07 3.34
C VAL A 128 -3.66 17.44 4.55
N PHE A 129 -4.00 16.20 4.89
CA PHE A 129 -3.35 15.45 5.96
C PHE A 129 -1.83 15.34 5.74
N SER A 130 -1.40 14.98 4.54
CA SER A 130 0.02 14.87 4.18
C SER A 130 0.77 16.16 4.41
N VAL A 131 0.20 17.29 3.97
CA VAL A 131 0.80 18.62 4.10
C VAL A 131 0.90 19.01 5.57
N LEU A 132 -0.16 18.79 6.35
CA LEU A 132 -0.20 19.14 7.77
C LEU A 132 0.79 18.30 8.58
N VAL A 133 0.81 16.98 8.38
CA VAL A 133 1.75 16.08 9.06
C VAL A 133 3.19 16.39 8.66
N HIS A 134 3.46 16.57 7.36
CA HIS A 134 4.79 16.95 6.91
C HIS A 134 5.26 18.26 7.54
N TRP A 135 4.40 19.29 7.53
CA TRP A 135 4.70 20.58 8.15
C TRP A 135 4.93 20.44 9.66
N SER A 136 4.10 19.66 10.35
CA SER A 136 4.19 19.45 11.78
C SER A 136 5.50 18.77 12.18
N LEU A 137 5.81 17.61 11.59
CA LEU A 137 7.04 16.82 11.86
C LEU A 137 8.34 17.56 11.46
N ARG A 138 8.21 18.65 10.70
CA ARG A 138 9.32 19.52 10.31
C ARG A 138 9.50 20.68 11.26
N THR A 139 8.40 21.25 11.73
CA THR A 139 8.38 22.51 12.49
C THR A 139 8.64 22.26 13.96
N PHE A 140 8.09 21.18 14.52
CA PHE A 140 8.20 20.86 15.93
C PHE A 140 9.33 19.85 16.16
N LEU A 141 10.19 20.13 17.15
CA LEU A 141 11.24 19.23 17.60
C LEU A 141 10.69 18.10 18.46
N ASP A 142 9.70 18.43 19.30
CA ASP A 142 8.92 17.48 20.08
C ASP A 142 7.68 17.07 19.29
N ASN A 143 7.65 15.80 18.89
CA ASN A 143 6.55 15.19 18.15
C ASN A 143 5.88 14.07 18.95
N GLU A 144 6.14 13.94 20.26
CA GLU A 144 5.58 12.86 21.09
C GLU A 144 4.04 12.90 21.12
N TRP A 145 3.45 14.09 21.09
CA TRP A 145 2.00 14.24 21.01
C TRP A 145 1.38 13.62 19.74
N LEU A 146 2.16 13.47 18.67
CA LEU A 146 1.72 12.91 17.39
C LEU A 146 2.20 11.46 17.21
N GLU A 147 3.50 11.20 17.44
CA GLU A 147 4.19 9.94 17.13
C GLU A 147 4.77 9.23 18.36
N GLY A 148 4.61 9.79 19.55
CA GLY A 148 5.03 9.14 20.79
C GLY A 148 4.05 8.04 21.19
N GLU A 149 4.48 7.25 22.18
CA GLU A 149 3.59 6.32 22.88
C GLU A 149 2.39 7.07 23.46
N ASP A 150 1.18 6.56 23.22
CA ASP A 150 -0.11 7.21 23.49
C ASP A 150 -0.33 8.54 22.73
N GLY A 151 0.43 8.77 21.67
CA GLY A 151 0.27 9.89 20.76
C GLY A 151 -1.03 9.83 19.96
N LEU A 152 -1.35 10.92 19.26
CA LEU A 152 -2.55 11.03 18.45
C LEU A 152 -2.64 9.93 17.36
N SER A 153 -1.50 9.51 16.82
CA SER A 153 -1.43 8.47 15.78
C SER A 153 -1.82 7.08 16.30
N GLU A 154 -1.33 6.65 17.46
CA GLU A 154 -1.71 5.38 18.09
C GLU A 154 -3.20 5.36 18.40
N TRP A 155 -3.74 6.38 19.09
CA TRP A 155 -5.17 6.44 19.40
C TRP A 155 -6.04 6.45 18.15
N TRP A 156 -5.54 7.05 17.06
CA TRP A 156 -6.19 6.97 15.76
C TRP A 156 -6.16 5.55 15.19
N SER A 157 -5.01 4.88 15.20
CA SER A 157 -4.89 3.47 14.79
C SER A 157 -5.87 2.59 15.58
N VAL A 158 -5.87 2.68 16.91
CA VAL A 158 -6.81 1.99 17.80
C VAL A 158 -8.26 2.24 17.39
N ALA A 159 -8.66 3.51 17.29
CA ALA A 159 -10.03 3.89 16.98
C ALA A 159 -10.46 3.36 15.60
N THR A 160 -9.61 3.54 14.59
CA THR A 160 -9.93 3.13 13.22
C THR A 160 -9.95 1.62 13.04
N TYR A 161 -9.09 0.88 13.73
CA TYR A 161 -9.08 -0.58 13.72
C TYR A 161 -10.31 -1.15 14.41
N LEU A 162 -10.67 -0.66 15.61
CA LEU A 162 -11.85 -1.12 16.35
C LEU A 162 -13.15 -0.74 15.63
N VAL A 163 -13.25 0.45 15.05
CA VAL A 163 -14.39 0.84 14.20
C VAL A 163 -14.47 -0.07 12.98
N SER A 164 -13.36 -0.36 12.30
CA SER A 164 -13.31 -1.25 11.15
C SER A 164 -13.71 -2.68 11.52
N ALA A 165 -13.31 -3.18 12.69
CA ALA A 165 -13.73 -4.47 13.22
C ALA A 165 -15.26 -4.52 13.40
N GLY A 166 -15.85 -3.51 14.04
CA GLY A 166 -17.30 -3.39 14.18
C GLY A 166 -18.03 -3.33 12.84
N LEU A 167 -17.55 -2.50 11.90
CA LEU A 167 -18.10 -2.42 10.55
C LEU A 167 -18.03 -3.76 9.81
N ALA A 168 -16.92 -4.50 9.93
CA ALA A 168 -16.77 -5.83 9.34
C ALA A 168 -17.77 -6.85 9.93
N ILE A 169 -18.06 -6.80 11.23
CA ILE A 169 -19.13 -7.59 11.84
C ILE A 169 -20.48 -7.23 11.22
N PHE A 170 -20.80 -5.94 11.09
CA PHE A 170 -22.06 -5.52 10.47
C PHE A 170 -22.17 -5.93 8.99
N VAL A 171 -21.05 -5.98 8.26
CA VAL A 171 -20.99 -6.56 6.90
C VAL A 171 -21.37 -8.03 6.95
N ALA A 172 -20.73 -8.82 7.81
CA ALA A 172 -21.01 -10.25 7.94
C ALA A 172 -22.47 -10.53 8.33
N VAL A 173 -23.02 -9.77 9.27
CA VAL A 173 -24.44 -9.86 9.65
C VAL A 173 -25.35 -9.54 8.47
N SER A 174 -25.05 -8.48 7.71
CA SER A 174 -25.83 -8.11 6.52
C SER A 174 -25.77 -9.17 5.42
N LEU A 175 -24.70 -9.95 5.34
CA LEU A 175 -24.54 -11.03 4.36
C LEU A 175 -25.18 -12.35 4.81
N LYS A 176 -25.64 -12.49 6.06
CA LYS A 176 -26.14 -13.75 6.65
C LYS A 176 -27.29 -14.37 5.87
N THR A 177 -28.18 -13.55 5.34
CA THR A 177 -29.39 -13.92 4.57
C THR A 177 -29.15 -13.96 3.07
N THR A 178 -27.95 -13.63 2.61
CA THR A 178 -27.60 -13.61 1.18
C THR A 178 -26.97 -14.94 0.74
N LYS A 179 -26.89 -15.17 -0.57
CA LYS A 179 -26.15 -16.32 -1.15
C LYS A 179 -24.63 -16.28 -0.91
N HIS A 180 -24.07 -15.19 -0.37
CA HIS A 180 -22.62 -14.96 -0.26
C HIS A 180 -22.02 -15.44 1.06
N SER A 181 -22.25 -16.71 1.42
CA SER A 181 -21.79 -17.31 2.69
C SER A 181 -20.27 -17.24 2.91
N LYS A 182 -19.47 -17.39 1.84
CA LYS A 182 -18.00 -17.27 1.91
C LYS A 182 -17.54 -15.87 2.31
N LEU A 183 -18.18 -14.83 1.78
CA LEU A 183 -17.86 -13.44 2.14
C LEU A 183 -18.19 -13.16 3.61
N LYS A 184 -19.31 -13.71 4.13
CA LYS A 184 -19.64 -13.59 5.55
C LYS A 184 -18.47 -14.06 6.44
N TYR A 185 -17.93 -15.25 6.18
CA TYR A 185 -16.81 -15.78 6.97
C TYR A 185 -15.53 -14.96 6.77
N PHE A 186 -15.25 -14.51 5.54
CA PHE A 186 -14.13 -13.61 5.27
C PHE A 186 -14.21 -12.32 6.12
N TYR A 187 -15.37 -11.66 6.19
CA TYR A 187 -15.52 -10.46 7.01
C TYR A 187 -15.51 -10.74 8.52
N LEU A 188 -15.90 -11.93 8.98
CA LEU A 188 -15.70 -12.32 10.38
C LEU A 188 -14.21 -12.49 10.71
N VAL A 189 -13.43 -13.09 9.82
CA VAL A 189 -11.98 -13.18 9.98
C VAL A 189 -11.36 -11.77 9.98
N LEU A 190 -11.75 -10.90 9.05
CA LEU A 190 -11.28 -9.51 9.05
C LEU A 190 -11.64 -8.76 10.34
N ALA A 191 -12.85 -8.98 10.89
CA ALA A 191 -13.25 -8.37 12.15
C ALA A 191 -12.33 -8.79 13.31
N VAL A 192 -11.98 -10.08 13.39
CA VAL A 192 -11.02 -10.58 14.39
C VAL A 192 -9.64 -9.96 14.16
N VAL A 193 -9.14 -9.96 12.92
CA VAL A 193 -7.82 -9.39 12.60
C VAL A 193 -7.74 -7.90 12.97
N PHE A 194 -8.75 -7.10 12.61
CA PHE A 194 -8.78 -5.67 12.96
C PHE A 194 -8.94 -5.43 14.45
N PHE A 195 -9.71 -6.28 15.14
CA PHE A 195 -9.81 -6.23 16.60
C PHE A 195 -8.45 -6.50 17.25
N LEU A 196 -7.76 -7.57 16.85
CA LEU A 196 -6.43 -7.90 17.35
C LEU A 196 -5.46 -6.76 17.09
N GLY A 197 -5.42 -6.21 15.88
CA GLY A 197 -4.57 -5.05 15.58
C GLY A 197 -4.86 -3.87 16.49
N GLY A 198 -6.14 -3.47 16.67
CA GLY A 198 -6.48 -2.37 17.57
C GLY A 198 -6.17 -2.64 19.04
N MET A 199 -6.18 -3.91 19.47
CA MET A 199 -5.76 -4.30 20.83
C MET A 199 -4.24 -4.26 20.99
N GLU A 200 -3.46 -4.67 19.98
CA GLU A 200 -1.99 -4.58 19.99
C GLU A 200 -1.53 -3.11 20.15
N GLU A 201 -2.21 -2.16 19.50
CA GLU A 201 -1.91 -0.73 19.57
C GLU A 201 -2.16 -0.11 20.97
N ILE A 202 -3.09 -0.65 21.77
CA ILE A 202 -3.30 -0.25 23.18
C ILE A 202 -2.64 -1.18 24.19
N SER A 203 -1.70 -2.01 23.74
CA SER A 203 -1.03 -3.01 24.59
C SER A 203 -2.01 -3.87 25.38
N TRP A 204 -3.04 -4.32 24.67
CA TRP A 204 -4.18 -5.10 25.14
C TRP A 204 -5.02 -4.43 26.24
N GLY A 205 -4.83 -3.15 26.51
CA GLY A 205 -5.43 -2.41 27.61
C GLY A 205 -4.55 -2.33 28.85
N GLN A 206 -3.29 -2.80 28.79
CA GLN A 206 -2.35 -2.74 29.92
C GLN A 206 -2.25 -1.33 30.49
N ARG A 207 -2.10 -0.32 29.63
CA ARG A 207 -1.97 1.08 30.06
C ARG A 207 -3.23 1.64 30.73
N ILE A 208 -4.40 1.07 30.42
CA ILE A 208 -5.70 1.49 30.98
C ILE A 208 -5.95 0.84 32.35
N PHE A 209 -5.57 -0.44 32.50
CA PHE A 209 -5.87 -1.24 33.67
C PHE A 209 -4.66 -1.49 34.60
N ASP A 210 -3.48 -1.00 34.20
CA ASP A 210 -2.23 -1.00 34.95
C ASP A 210 -1.81 -2.39 35.50
N TRP A 211 -1.99 -3.43 34.67
CA TRP A 211 -1.48 -4.75 35.02
C TRP A 211 -0.01 -4.90 34.66
N ARG A 212 0.69 -5.81 35.33
CA ARG A 212 2.11 -6.06 35.11
C ARG A 212 2.36 -6.85 33.82
N THR A 213 3.43 -6.48 33.15
CA THR A 213 3.97 -7.18 31.98
C THR A 213 4.39 -8.59 32.34
N PRO A 214 3.95 -9.61 31.59
CA PRO A 214 4.39 -10.99 31.80
C PRO A 214 5.92 -11.11 31.67
N GLY A 215 6.56 -11.93 32.50
CA GLY A 215 8.03 -12.04 32.52
C GLY A 215 8.65 -12.41 31.16
N ILE A 216 7.99 -13.28 30.39
CA ILE A 216 8.42 -13.64 29.01
C ILE A 216 8.43 -12.42 28.08
N MET A 217 7.50 -11.48 28.30
CA MET A 217 7.35 -10.30 27.47
C MET A 217 8.36 -9.21 27.85
N GLY A 218 8.64 -9.03 29.15
CA GLY A 218 9.66 -8.09 29.63
C GLY A 218 11.09 -8.45 29.19
N GLU A 219 11.34 -9.68 28.72
CA GLU A 219 12.64 -10.08 28.17
C GLU A 219 12.82 -9.67 26.69
N ILE A 220 11.74 -9.41 25.95
CA ILE A 220 11.77 -9.21 24.49
C ILE A 220 11.12 -7.89 24.02
N ASN A 221 10.27 -7.30 24.84
CA ASN A 221 9.59 -6.03 24.58
C ASN A 221 10.40 -4.90 25.25
N PHE A 222 10.77 -3.88 24.47
CA PHE A 222 11.68 -2.83 24.94
C PHE A 222 10.99 -1.73 25.76
N GLN A 223 9.66 -1.78 25.87
CA GLN A 223 8.82 -0.79 26.54
C GLN A 223 8.09 -1.38 27.76
N ASP A 224 8.49 -2.59 28.20
CA ASP A 224 7.82 -3.30 29.28
C ASP A 224 6.30 -3.38 29.06
N GLU A 225 5.86 -3.71 27.85
CA GLU A 225 4.44 -3.79 27.51
C GLU A 225 4.00 -5.19 27.05
N THR A 226 2.71 -5.48 27.21
CA THR A 226 2.04 -6.71 26.76
C THR A 226 1.62 -6.53 25.29
N THR A 227 2.55 -6.23 24.40
CA THR A 227 2.29 -6.06 22.95
C THR A 227 3.40 -6.64 22.10
N LEU A 228 3.04 -7.33 21.03
CA LEU A 228 4.00 -7.84 20.05
C LEU A 228 4.51 -6.71 19.15
N HIS A 229 3.79 -5.60 19.05
CA HIS A 229 4.12 -4.45 18.22
C HIS A 229 5.47 -3.83 18.61
N ASN A 230 5.87 -3.88 19.89
CA ASN A 230 7.08 -3.24 20.39
C ASN A 230 8.30 -4.18 20.47
N ILE A 231 8.25 -5.32 19.79
CA ILE A 231 9.39 -6.23 19.66
C ILE A 231 10.20 -5.81 18.41
N ASN A 232 11.54 -5.79 18.50
CA ASN A 232 12.42 -5.28 17.42
C ASN A 232 12.15 -5.89 16.03
N PHE A 233 11.71 -7.16 15.98
CA PHE A 233 11.33 -7.83 14.73
C PHE A 233 10.02 -7.31 14.13
N ALA A 234 9.07 -6.88 14.96
CA ALA A 234 7.75 -6.43 14.52
C ALA A 234 7.83 -5.18 13.64
N ASN A 235 8.70 -4.21 13.96
CA ASN A 235 8.89 -3.00 13.16
C ASN A 235 9.23 -3.29 11.69
N ASN A 236 10.15 -4.24 11.45
CA ASN A 236 10.52 -4.64 10.09
C ASN A 236 9.36 -5.35 9.38
N VAL A 237 8.60 -6.19 10.10
CA VAL A 237 7.44 -6.89 9.53
C VAL A 237 6.32 -5.92 9.19
N ILE A 238 5.99 -4.99 10.08
CA ILE A 238 4.96 -3.96 9.88
C ILE A 238 5.33 -3.10 8.67
N PHE A 239 6.61 -2.72 8.56
CA PHE A 239 7.12 -2.00 7.40
C PHE A 239 6.84 -2.76 6.07
N GLU A 240 7.25 -4.02 6.00
CA GLU A 240 7.08 -4.87 4.80
C GLU A 240 5.61 -5.11 4.49
N VAL A 241 4.79 -5.38 5.51
CA VAL A 241 3.34 -5.58 5.36
C VAL A 241 2.65 -4.33 4.86
N LEU A 242 3.02 -3.14 5.36
CA LEU A 242 2.47 -1.87 4.88
C LEU A 242 2.89 -1.58 3.44
N PHE A 243 4.15 -1.83 3.09
CA PHE A 243 4.64 -1.65 1.72
C PHE A 243 3.95 -2.61 0.74
N TRP A 244 4.10 -3.92 0.94
CA TRP A 244 3.56 -4.93 0.02
C TRP A 244 2.04 -4.97 0.06
N GLY A 245 1.42 -4.80 1.23
CA GLY A 245 -0.02 -4.69 1.39
C GLY A 245 -0.59 -3.51 0.60
N SER A 246 0.08 -2.35 0.62
CA SER A 246 -0.34 -1.19 -0.16
C SER A 246 -0.16 -1.38 -1.66
N ALA A 247 0.97 -1.97 -2.09
CA ALA A 247 1.20 -2.32 -3.48
C ALA A 247 0.14 -3.28 -4.01
N LEU A 248 -0.13 -4.37 -3.28
CA LEU A 248 -1.18 -5.34 -3.61
C LEU A 248 -2.58 -4.69 -3.58
N GLY A 249 -2.81 -3.79 -2.64
CA GLY A 249 -4.05 -3.01 -2.55
C GLY A 249 -4.29 -2.15 -3.80
N LEU A 250 -3.28 -1.44 -4.28
CA LEU A 250 -3.36 -0.65 -5.50
C LEU A 250 -3.58 -1.51 -6.74
N VAL A 251 -2.83 -2.60 -6.87
CA VAL A 251 -3.02 -3.58 -7.95
C VAL A 251 -4.45 -4.12 -7.92
N GLY A 252 -4.95 -4.52 -6.75
CA GLY A 252 -6.33 -4.96 -6.55
C GLY A 252 -7.38 -3.92 -6.94
N GLY A 253 -7.14 -2.64 -6.61
CA GLY A 253 -8.02 -1.52 -6.97
C GLY A 253 -8.06 -1.26 -8.48
N VAL A 254 -6.91 -1.31 -9.15
CA VAL A 254 -6.81 -1.19 -10.61
C VAL A 254 -7.46 -2.39 -11.31
N CYS A 255 -7.22 -3.60 -10.82
CA CYS A 255 -7.88 -4.82 -11.29
C CYS A 255 -9.41 -4.71 -11.16
N ARG A 256 -9.91 -4.22 -10.02
CA ARG A 256 -11.34 -3.97 -9.82
C ARG A 256 -11.90 -2.94 -10.79
N MET A 257 -11.21 -1.81 -10.97
CA MET A 257 -11.64 -0.75 -11.91
C MET A 257 -11.72 -1.26 -13.35
N THR A 258 -10.69 -1.97 -13.81
CA THR A 258 -10.61 -2.48 -15.19
C THR A 258 -11.61 -3.60 -15.43
N ALA A 259 -11.77 -4.51 -14.46
CA ALA A 259 -12.71 -5.62 -14.55
C ALA A 259 -14.17 -5.17 -14.35
N ASN A 260 -14.43 -4.08 -13.64
CA ASN A 260 -15.77 -3.47 -13.54
C ASN A 260 -16.35 -3.14 -14.92
N ARG A 261 -15.52 -2.67 -15.88
CA ARG A 261 -15.94 -2.42 -17.26
C ARG A 261 -16.34 -3.69 -18.02
N ARG A 262 -15.88 -4.85 -17.55
CA ARG A 262 -16.16 -6.18 -18.10
C ARG A 262 -17.14 -6.97 -17.21
N GLY A 263 -17.82 -6.28 -16.30
CA GLY A 263 -18.80 -6.78 -15.31
C GLY A 263 -18.25 -7.78 -14.31
N LEU A 264 -17.65 -7.23 -13.28
CA LEU A 264 -17.12 -7.94 -12.12
C LEU A 264 -18.23 -8.51 -11.23
N SER A 265 -18.02 -9.71 -10.66
CA SER A 265 -18.99 -10.36 -9.77
C SER A 265 -19.15 -9.62 -8.44
N ASP A 266 -20.29 -9.81 -7.77
CA ASP A 266 -20.58 -9.14 -6.48
C ASP A 266 -19.53 -9.47 -5.41
N SER A 267 -19.04 -10.71 -5.39
CA SER A 267 -18.03 -11.15 -4.42
C SER A 267 -16.68 -10.48 -4.65
N MET A 268 -16.24 -10.34 -5.91
CA MET A 268 -14.99 -9.65 -6.22
C MET A 268 -15.06 -8.14 -5.92
N ARG A 269 -16.23 -7.50 -6.08
CA ARG A 269 -16.41 -6.08 -5.74
C ARG A 269 -16.36 -5.80 -4.24
N MET A 270 -16.68 -6.81 -3.43
CA MET A 270 -16.57 -6.72 -1.98
C MET A 270 -15.16 -7.07 -1.51
N PHE A 271 -14.54 -8.10 -2.11
CA PHE A 271 -13.19 -8.54 -1.78
C PHE A 271 -12.12 -7.53 -2.19
N LEU A 272 -12.09 -7.10 -3.46
CA LEU A 272 -11.04 -6.20 -3.96
C LEU A 272 -11.22 -4.77 -3.43
N PRO A 273 -10.12 -4.08 -3.08
CA PRO A 273 -10.17 -2.71 -2.57
C PRO A 273 -10.72 -1.74 -3.63
N SER A 274 -11.32 -0.65 -3.16
CA SER A 274 -11.85 0.41 -4.02
C SER A 274 -10.72 1.36 -4.42
N LEU A 275 -10.80 1.93 -5.62
CA LEU A 275 -9.86 2.97 -6.05
C LEU A 275 -9.92 4.23 -5.15
N THR A 276 -11.00 4.42 -4.38
CA THR A 276 -11.08 5.47 -3.36
C THR A 276 -9.99 5.38 -2.28
N MET A 277 -9.40 4.21 -2.06
CA MET A 277 -8.28 4.02 -1.14
C MET A 277 -6.93 4.40 -1.77
N ALA A 278 -6.85 4.56 -3.09
CA ALA A 278 -5.59 4.74 -3.80
C ALA A 278 -4.76 5.95 -3.31
N PRO A 279 -5.34 7.11 -2.98
CA PRO A 279 -4.54 8.23 -2.45
C PRO A 279 -3.78 7.85 -1.17
N ALA A 280 -4.44 7.18 -0.22
CA ALA A 280 -3.83 6.76 1.03
C ALA A 280 -2.80 5.63 0.81
N LEU A 281 -3.12 4.62 -0.01
CA LEU A 281 -2.19 3.53 -0.32
C LEU A 281 -0.93 4.01 -1.05
N LEU A 282 -1.07 4.96 -1.99
CA LEU A 282 0.07 5.59 -2.65
C LEU A 282 0.95 6.35 -1.66
N LEU A 283 0.33 7.04 -0.70
CA LEU A 283 1.06 7.79 0.30
C LEU A 283 1.81 6.88 1.28
N ILE A 284 1.20 5.76 1.70
CA ILE A 284 1.88 4.71 2.48
C ILE A 284 3.10 4.21 1.70
N LEU A 285 2.97 3.95 0.39
CA LEU A 285 4.11 3.59 -0.43
C LEU A 285 5.16 4.70 -0.44
N VAL A 286 4.82 5.98 -0.60
CA VAL A 286 5.83 7.06 -0.56
C VAL A 286 6.62 7.06 0.76
N TRP A 287 5.95 6.83 1.89
CA TRP A 287 6.62 6.72 3.20
C TRP A 287 7.46 5.45 3.34
N ARG A 288 6.93 4.28 2.94
CA ARG A 288 7.57 2.96 3.10
C ARG A 288 8.48 2.54 1.93
N THR A 289 8.52 3.28 0.82
CA THR A 289 9.54 3.05 -0.24
C THR A 289 10.91 3.56 0.22
N GLY A 290 10.92 4.50 1.16
CA GLY A 290 12.11 5.23 1.59
C GLY A 290 13.21 4.38 2.22
N GLU A 291 12.89 3.33 2.98
CA GLU A 291 13.91 2.51 3.65
C GLU A 291 14.40 1.33 2.77
N LEU A 292 13.49 0.60 2.10
CA LEU A 292 13.86 -0.57 1.28
C LEU A 292 14.54 -0.20 -0.04
N TRP A 293 14.25 0.99 -0.58
CA TRP A 293 14.74 1.44 -1.88
C TRP A 293 15.41 2.80 -1.80
N ARG A 294 15.93 3.19 -0.61
CA ARG A 294 16.50 4.53 -0.37
C ARG A 294 17.48 4.94 -1.45
N THR A 295 18.40 4.04 -1.78
CA THR A 295 19.48 4.22 -2.75
C THR A 295 18.99 4.23 -4.21
N ALA A 296 17.82 3.66 -4.47
CA ALA A 296 17.20 3.63 -5.79
C ALA A 296 16.08 4.68 -5.97
N ASN A 297 15.66 5.36 -4.92
CA ASN A 297 14.57 6.32 -4.99
C ASN A 297 15.11 7.73 -5.20
N ILE A 298 15.41 8.09 -6.47
CA ILE A 298 15.93 9.42 -6.85
C ILE A 298 15.07 10.56 -6.28
N PRO A 299 13.72 10.53 -6.35
CA PRO A 299 12.89 11.52 -5.67
C PRO A 299 13.17 11.62 -4.17
N ARG A 300 13.29 10.49 -3.47
CA ARG A 300 13.61 10.46 -2.03
C ARG A 300 15.01 11.03 -1.75
N LEU A 301 16.02 10.69 -2.53
CA LEU A 301 17.38 11.23 -2.38
C LEU A 301 17.40 12.75 -2.56
N VAL A 302 16.68 13.27 -3.56
CA VAL A 302 16.51 14.72 -3.77
C VAL A 302 15.78 15.35 -2.59
N MET A 303 14.69 14.73 -2.14
CA MET A 303 13.95 15.21 -0.97
C MET A 303 14.82 15.20 0.29
N ASP A 304 15.60 14.15 0.56
CA ASP A 304 16.49 14.08 1.71
C ASP A 304 17.61 15.12 1.61
N HIS A 305 18.17 15.35 0.41
CA HIS A 305 19.16 16.41 0.16
C HIS A 305 18.61 17.80 0.52
N PHE A 306 17.38 18.11 0.12
CA PHE A 306 16.70 19.36 0.50
C PHE A 306 16.08 19.33 1.90
N ASN A 307 16.31 18.27 2.68
CA ASN A 307 15.68 18.06 3.98
C ASN A 307 14.14 18.23 3.89
N CYS A 308 13.54 17.57 2.91
CA CYS A 308 12.11 17.49 2.58
C CYS A 308 11.60 16.04 2.54
N GLY A 309 12.41 15.02 2.86
CA GLY A 309 11.98 13.62 2.92
C GLY A 309 10.83 13.36 3.92
N PRO A 310 10.00 12.33 3.70
CA PRO A 310 9.05 11.84 4.71
C PRO A 310 9.74 11.58 6.06
N ARG A 311 9.08 12.01 7.14
CA ARG A 311 9.44 11.76 8.54
C ARG A 311 8.29 11.01 9.20
N GLY A 312 8.59 10.29 10.27
CA GLY A 312 7.58 9.64 11.07
C GLY A 312 7.31 8.19 10.75
N SER A 313 7.39 7.33 11.77
CA SER A 313 7.10 5.90 11.68
C SER A 313 5.60 5.61 11.66
N GLU A 314 4.79 6.44 12.32
CA GLU A 314 3.36 6.20 12.59
C GLU A 314 2.42 6.68 11.46
N VAL A 315 2.86 7.62 10.64
CA VAL A 315 2.04 8.21 9.56
C VAL A 315 1.46 7.15 8.60
N PRO A 316 2.20 6.12 8.17
CA PRO A 316 1.66 5.04 7.33
C PRO A 316 0.53 4.23 8.01
N GLU A 317 0.55 4.13 9.33
CA GLU A 317 -0.41 3.34 10.10
C GLU A 317 -1.72 4.11 10.27
N VAL A 318 -1.62 5.42 10.47
CA VAL A 318 -2.77 6.35 10.40
C VAL A 318 -3.49 6.25 9.05
N LEU A 319 -2.72 6.20 7.95
CA LEU A 319 -3.24 6.06 6.60
C LEU A 319 -3.82 4.66 6.33
N LEU A 320 -3.25 3.62 6.93
CA LEU A 320 -3.82 2.27 6.89
C LEU A 320 -5.18 2.25 7.60
N GLY A 321 -5.30 2.86 8.78
CA GLY A 321 -6.56 3.03 9.49
C GLY A 321 -7.66 3.66 8.64
N LEU A 322 -7.32 4.73 7.90
CA LEU A 322 -8.23 5.34 6.92
C LEU A 322 -8.65 4.37 5.82
N CYS A 323 -7.71 3.58 5.29
CA CYS A 323 -7.98 2.55 4.28
C CYS A 323 -8.96 1.49 4.81
N LEU A 324 -8.77 1.02 6.04
CA LEU A 324 -9.64 0.01 6.67
C LEU A 324 -11.07 0.52 6.82
N ILE A 325 -11.25 1.78 7.25
CA ILE A 325 -12.57 2.42 7.37
C ILE A 325 -13.23 2.53 5.99
N ILE A 326 -12.53 3.09 4.99
CA ILE A 326 -13.08 3.25 3.64
C ILE A 326 -13.51 1.88 3.08
N TYR A 327 -12.68 0.86 3.27
CA TYR A 327 -12.96 -0.49 2.79
C TYR A 327 -14.19 -1.10 3.47
N THR A 328 -14.23 -1.11 4.80
CA THR A 328 -15.31 -1.75 5.56
C THR A 328 -16.63 -0.99 5.44
N PHE A 329 -16.60 0.35 5.47
CA PHE A 329 -17.79 1.18 5.32
C PHE A 329 -18.43 1.03 3.94
N THR A 330 -17.64 1.12 2.87
CA THR A 330 -18.18 0.95 1.51
C THR A 330 -18.72 -0.46 1.28
N ASN A 331 -18.11 -1.47 1.88
CA ASN A 331 -18.60 -2.84 1.80
C ASN A 331 -19.84 -3.09 2.66
N LEU A 332 -20.03 -2.37 3.76
CA LEU A 332 -21.28 -2.42 4.54
C LEU A 332 -22.47 -1.91 3.74
N GLN A 333 -22.29 -0.81 2.98
CA GLN A 333 -23.31 -0.28 2.10
C GLN A 333 -23.71 -1.31 1.02
N LYS A 334 -22.73 -1.98 0.40
CA LYS A 334 -22.97 -3.04 -0.58
C LYS A 334 -23.66 -4.26 0.04
N ALA A 335 -23.21 -4.70 1.20
CA ALA A 335 -23.81 -5.83 1.91
C ALA A 335 -25.28 -5.59 2.24
N ARG A 336 -25.61 -4.39 2.74
CA ARG A 336 -27.01 -3.98 2.98
C ARG A 336 -27.82 -3.94 1.70
N CYS A 337 -27.23 -3.51 0.58
CA CYS A 337 -27.90 -3.56 -0.72
C CYS A 337 -28.20 -5.00 -1.15
N LEU A 338 -27.23 -5.91 -1.03
CA LEU A 338 -27.42 -7.34 -1.35
C LEU A 338 -28.48 -7.99 -0.45
N ASN A 339 -28.48 -7.65 0.84
CA ASN A 339 -29.50 -8.14 1.77
C ASN A 339 -30.92 -7.73 1.35
N ARG A 340 -31.11 -6.44 1.01
CA ARG A 340 -32.40 -5.92 0.51
C ARG A 340 -32.88 -6.58 -0.79
N ILE A 341 -31.98 -7.12 -1.60
CA ILE A 341 -32.32 -7.80 -2.85
C ILE A 341 -32.62 -9.29 -2.60
N ALA A 342 -32.04 -9.86 -1.53
CA ALA A 342 -32.29 -11.24 -1.11
C ALA A 342 -33.54 -11.41 -0.23
N SER A 343 -34.02 -10.31 0.36
CA SER A 343 -35.28 -10.20 1.10
C SER A 343 -36.43 -10.01 0.13
#